data_AF-A0A3P9DBJ3-F1
#
_entry.id   AF-A0A3P9DBJ3-F1
#
_cell.length_a   1.000
_cell.length_b   1.000
_cell.length_c   1.000
_cell.angle_alpha   90.00
_cell.angle_beta   90.00
_cell.angle_gamma   90.00
#
_symmetry.space_group_name_H-M   'P 1'
#
loop_
_entity.id
_entity.type
_entity.pdbx_description
1 polymer ?
#
loop_
_entity_poly.entity_id
_entity_poly.type
_entity_poly.pdbx_seq_one_letter_code
_entity_poly.pdbx_strand_id
1 'polypeptide(L)'
;MNTESAALGEIYRGETVTVRCEIQGGEGAQWTYEWRRGQVNIGSASSEYRISSAAESDSGGYSCRGRRNSSWTEWILQVFFLV
;
A
#
# COMPACT_ATOMS: atom_id res chain seq x y z
N MET A 1 9.07 -20.64 23.05
CA MET A 1 7.95 -19.77 23.44
C MET A 1 7.50 -19.08 22.18
N ASN A 2 6.29 -19.43 21.78
CA ASN A 2 5.77 -19.27 20.44
C ASN A 2 5.23 -17.85 20.36
N THR A 3 5.77 -17.03 19.48
CA THR A 3 5.23 -15.71 19.21
C THR A 3 4.85 -15.68 17.75
N GLU A 4 3.80 -16.44 17.42
CA GLU A 4 2.87 -16.11 16.36
C GLU A 4 2.24 -14.76 16.74
N SER A 5 2.97 -13.69 16.45
CA SER A 5 2.42 -12.36 16.35
C SER A 5 2.47 -12.05 14.87
N ALA A 6 1.31 -12.13 14.21
CA ALA A 6 1.07 -11.26 13.08
C ALA A 6 1.26 -9.84 13.61
N ALA A 7 2.50 -9.34 13.55
CA ALA A 7 2.89 -8.09 14.14
C ALA A 7 2.12 -7.01 13.39
N LEU A 8 1.46 -6.12 14.13
CA LEU A 8 1.00 -4.85 13.60
C LEU A 8 2.25 -4.00 13.27
N GLY A 9 2.87 -4.33 12.13
CA GLY A 9 3.69 -3.48 11.26
C GLY A 9 4.89 -2.75 11.87
N GLU A 10 5.85 -3.45 12.48
CA GLU A 10 7.19 -2.88 12.65
C GLU A 10 8.03 -3.20 11.40
N ILE A 11 8.20 -2.22 10.52
CA ILE A 11 9.05 -2.33 9.33
C ILE A 11 10.50 -2.07 9.75
N TYR A 12 11.38 -3.07 9.63
CA TYR A 12 12.81 -2.90 9.87
C TYR A 12 13.53 -2.36 8.64
N ARG A 13 14.61 -1.59 8.87
CA ARG A 13 15.43 -1.07 7.76
C ARG A 13 16.00 -2.22 6.93
N GLY A 14 15.90 -2.11 5.62
CA GLY A 14 16.39 -3.11 4.67
C GLY A 14 15.43 -4.27 4.40
N GLU A 15 14.30 -4.37 5.12
CA GLU A 15 13.26 -5.34 4.80
C GLU A 15 12.64 -5.02 3.44
N THR A 16 12.21 -6.07 2.74
CA THR A 16 11.29 -5.90 1.63
C THR A 16 9.87 -5.85 2.18
N VAL A 17 9.17 -4.76 1.93
CA VAL A 17 7.77 -4.60 2.32
C VAL A 17 6.91 -4.50 1.08
N THR A 18 5.81 -5.24 1.07
CA THR A 18 4.81 -5.10 0.02
C THR A 18 3.55 -4.51 0.62
N VAL A 19 3.15 -3.33 0.15
CA VAL A 19 1.87 -2.73 0.50
C VAL A 19 0.83 -3.07 -0.55
N ARG A 20 -0.35 -3.50 -0.10
CA ARG A 20 -1.47 -3.84 -0.97
C ARG A 20 -2.69 -2.96 -0.71
N CYS A 21 -3.24 -2.45 -1.80
CA CYS A 21 -4.47 -1.68 -1.84
C CYS A 21 -5.62 -2.60 -2.23
N GLU A 22 -6.66 -2.67 -1.40
CA GLU A 22 -7.87 -3.41 -1.72
C GLU A 22 -9.03 -2.43 -1.89
N ILE A 23 -9.60 -2.44 -3.10
CA ILE A 23 -10.79 -1.66 -3.43
C ILE A 23 -11.94 -2.67 -3.51
N GLN A 24 -12.95 -2.53 -2.65
CA GLN A 24 -14.11 -3.41 -2.67
C GLN A 24 -14.80 -3.37 -4.05
N GLY A 25 -15.07 -4.55 -4.62
CA GLY A 25 -15.57 -4.69 -6.00
C GLY A 25 -14.49 -4.54 -7.08
N GLY A 26 -13.21 -4.56 -6.71
CA GLY A 26 -12.06 -4.46 -7.60
C GLY A 26 -11.56 -5.80 -8.15
N GLU A 27 -12.01 -6.94 -7.64
CA GLU A 27 -11.62 -8.26 -8.13
C GLU A 27 -12.03 -8.44 -9.60
N GLY A 28 -11.04 -8.50 -10.50
CA GLY A 28 -11.25 -8.59 -11.95
C GLY A 28 -11.50 -7.26 -12.67
N ALA A 29 -11.55 -6.12 -11.97
CA ALA A 29 -11.70 -4.81 -12.59
C ALA A 29 -10.32 -4.18 -12.89
N GLN A 30 -10.13 -3.69 -14.12
CA GLN A 30 -8.93 -2.94 -14.53
C GLN A 30 -8.93 -1.54 -13.90
N TRP A 31 -8.55 -1.45 -12.63
CA TRP A 31 -8.28 -0.18 -11.96
C TRP A 31 -6.83 0.24 -12.21
N THR A 32 -6.62 1.51 -12.50
CA THR A 32 -5.30 2.13 -12.38
C THR A 32 -5.15 2.66 -10.97
N TYR A 33 -4.18 2.17 -10.23
CA TYR A 33 -4.00 2.60 -8.85
C TYR A 33 -3.20 3.91 -8.80
N GLU A 34 -3.42 4.69 -7.76
CA GLU A 34 -2.58 5.82 -7.41
C GLU A 34 -2.24 5.71 -5.93
N TRP A 35 -0.96 5.91 -5.63
CA TRP A 35 -0.42 5.75 -4.29
C TRP A 35 0.10 7.06 -3.75
N ARG A 36 -0.18 7.29 -2.47
CA ARG A 36 0.33 8.38 -1.66
C ARG A 36 0.96 7.84 -0.39
N ARG A 37 2.02 8.50 0.03
CA ARG A 37 2.59 8.36 1.37
C ARG A 37 2.45 9.70 2.06
N GLY A 38 1.56 9.78 3.05
CA GLY A 38 1.10 11.05 3.59
C GLY A 38 0.50 11.94 2.49
N GLN A 39 1.15 13.08 2.21
CA GLN A 39 0.73 14.01 1.15
C GLN A 39 1.52 13.87 -0.15
N VAL A 40 2.50 12.97 -0.22
CA VAL A 40 3.40 12.80 -1.37
C VAL A 40 2.88 11.69 -2.28
N ASN A 41 2.71 12.00 -3.57
CA ASN A 41 2.40 11.00 -4.59
C ASN A 41 3.65 10.15 -4.90
N ILE A 42 3.53 8.84 -4.76
CA ILE A 42 4.62 7.88 -5.04
C ILE A 42 4.40 7.08 -6.34
N GLY A 43 3.24 7.25 -6.99
CA GLY A 43 3.08 7.06 -8.44
C GLY A 43 3.01 5.62 -8.98
N SER A 44 2.79 4.61 -8.14
CA SER A 44 2.58 3.24 -8.64
C SER A 44 1.20 3.09 -9.29
N ALA A 45 1.10 2.31 -10.37
CA ALA A 45 -0.15 2.04 -11.09
C ALA A 45 -0.79 0.69 -10.74
N SER A 46 -0.09 -0.14 -9.97
CA SER A 46 -0.52 -1.48 -9.56
C SER A 46 -1.23 -1.49 -8.21
N SER A 47 -2.03 -2.53 -7.96
CA SER A 47 -2.69 -2.78 -6.66
C SER A 47 -1.70 -3.07 -5.53
N GLU A 48 -0.45 -3.33 -5.88
CA GLU A 48 0.64 -3.61 -4.96
C GLU A 48 1.78 -2.63 -5.21
N TYR A 49 2.36 -2.10 -4.14
CA TYR A 49 3.57 -1.30 -4.20
C TYR A 49 4.64 -1.96 -3.33
N ARG A 50 5.80 -2.23 -3.94
CA ARG A 50 6.89 -2.96 -3.30
C ARG A 50 8.03 -2.02 -2.96
N ILE A 51 8.42 -2.04 -1.69
CA ILE A 51 9.55 -1.34 -1.13
C ILE A 51 10.64 -2.39 -0.96
N SER A 52 11.65 -2.38 -1.82
CA SER A 52 12.69 -3.43 -1.82
C SER A 52 13.67 -3.33 -0.65
N SER A 53 13.86 -2.12 -0.11
CA SER A 53 14.71 -1.86 1.04
C SER A 53 14.08 -0.72 1.82
N ALA A 54 13.37 -1.07 2.88
CA ALA A 54 12.69 -0.07 3.69
C ALA A 54 13.70 0.87 4.36
N ALA A 55 13.46 2.17 4.24
CA ALA A 55 14.19 3.22 4.95
C ALA A 55 13.25 4.00 5.88
N GLU A 56 13.82 4.81 6.77
CA GLU A 56 13.00 5.72 7.60
C GLU A 56 12.17 6.68 6.76
N SER A 57 12.64 7.04 5.57
CA SER A 57 11.87 7.84 4.63
C SER A 57 10.60 7.15 4.15
N ASP A 58 10.54 5.81 4.26
CA ASP A 58 9.38 4.99 3.88
C ASP A 58 8.40 4.80 5.03
N SER A 59 8.72 5.30 6.22
CA SER A 59 7.75 5.40 7.30
C SER A 59 6.60 6.37 6.93
N GLY A 60 5.41 6.06 7.42
CA GLY A 60 4.23 6.91 7.27
C GLY A 60 2.98 6.14 6.87
N GLY A 61 1.85 6.85 6.86
CA GLY A 61 0.58 6.30 6.36
C GLY A 61 0.60 6.20 4.84
N TYR A 62 0.33 5.00 4.34
CA TYR A 62 0.11 4.79 2.91
C TYR A 62 -1.38 4.98 2.62
N SER A 63 -1.67 5.60 1.51
CA SER A 63 -3.03 5.78 1.03
C SER A 63 -3.07 5.44 -0.44
N CYS A 64 -4.13 4.78 -0.85
CA CYS A 64 -4.32 4.41 -2.23
C CYS A 64 -5.72 4.78 -2.71
N ARG A 65 -5.86 4.96 -4.02
CA ARG A 65 -7.16 5.04 -4.68
C ARG A 65 -7.10 4.37 -6.05
N GLY A 66 -8.25 3.95 -6.54
CA GLY A 66 -8.40 3.42 -7.88
C GLY A 66 -8.96 4.48 -8.82
N ARG A 67 -8.45 4.49 -10.04
CA ARG A 67 -9.02 5.18 -11.19
C ARG A 67 -9.62 4.18 -12.15
N ARG A 68 -10.83 4.45 -12.63
CA ARG A 68 -11.45 3.74 -13.74
C ARG A 68 -12.08 4.74 -14.69
N ASN A 69 -11.65 4.72 -15.95
CA ASN A 69 -12.02 5.72 -16.95
C ASN A 69 -11.73 7.15 -16.43
N SER A 70 -12.80 7.90 -16.15
CA SER A 70 -12.76 9.28 -15.63
C SER A 70 -13.20 9.39 -14.17
N SER A 71 -13.45 8.25 -13.50
CA SER A 71 -13.91 8.20 -12.11
C SER A 71 -12.81 7.73 -11.20
N TRP A 72 -12.76 8.31 -10.00
CA TRP A 72 -11.82 7.97 -8.94
C TRP A 72 -12.58 7.45 -7.74
N THR A 73 -11.99 6.50 -7.04
CA THR A 73 -12.42 6.20 -5.67
C THR A 73 -11.87 7.25 -4.72
N GLU A 74 -12.47 7.32 -3.54
CA GLU A 74 -11.89 8.04 -2.40
C GLU A 74 -10.54 7.42 -2.01
N TRP A 75 -9.73 8.21 -1.29
CA TRP A 75 -8.48 7.72 -0.71
C TRP A 75 -8.77 6.76 0.45
N ILE A 76 -8.16 5.59 0.39
CA ILE A 76 -8.26 4.55 1.42
C ILE A 76 -6.98 4.59 2.25
N LEU A 77 -7.10 4.84 3.56
CA LEU A 77 -5.97 4.87 4.51
C LEU A 77 -5.56 3.45 4.98
N GLN A 78 -6.42 2.46 4.78
CA GLN A 78 -6.18 1.09 5.19
C GLN A 78 -5.42 0.34 4.09
N VAL A 79 -4.10 0.43 4.14
CA VAL A 79 -3.18 -0.33 3.29
C VAL A 79 -2.64 -1.50 4.09
N PHE A 80 -2.75 -2.72 3.56
CA PHE A 80 -2.19 -3.89 4.21
C PHE A 80 -0.70 -3.99 3.91
N PHE A 81 0.13 -4.01 4.96
CA PHE A 81 1.55 -4.32 4.85
C PHE A 81 1.73 -5.83 4.93
N LEU A 82 2.40 -6.38 3.93
CA LEU A 82 2.91 -7.74 3.92
C LEU A 82 4.44 -7.66 4.08
N VAL A 83 4.94 -8.27 5.15
CA VAL A 83 6.37 -8.61 5.33
C VAL A 83 6.59 -10.07 4.97
#